data_AF-A0A1W1WLU6-F1
#
_entry.id   AF-A0A1W1WLU6-F1
#
_cell.length_a   1.000
_cell.length_b   1.000
_cell.length_c   1.000
_cell.angle_alpha   90.00
_cell.angle_beta   90.00
_cell.angle_gamma   90.00
#
_symmetry.space_group_name_H-M   'P 1'
#
loop_
_entity.id
_entity.type
_entity.pdbx_description
1 polymer ?
#
loop_
_entity_poly.entity_id
_entity_poly.type
_entity_poly.pdbx_seq_one_letter_code
_entity_poly.pdbx_strand_id
1 'polypeptide(L)'
;MANFQSNLPEYAFGSRTLRFEVPNIRGTDVKVFQRIYDTMLELMNPPLGPMGSRILIDGIFGPETHQAVLNVQSYFGIGQDGIIGPQTYNVLGQDAKAYGGPAFGSRLLGPGDQGGDVTVLQNRLNCLWYAEKLFDPADGLFGNRTQQAVLAFQGDNLTYRHWKLPFDGTVDASTFNILWISTFTGGRNLFEGRNGFDTAGLQVILKNLAFYRGRVDGYYGQATKEAVKAFQKVAGITVDGIAGPQTFHALGLTNRVFWYSLDERPRSLIGNLNTIVEISSTVDPINHDNNPYAITIAPYTFDDTHTVLKHGDLVVSNINNASGVMGLGTTLERIVNGQPERFFGEAKSPIAVAISNLGPPWIADYGLNPNGADGLVQVITPNGTLFSGGNIRRPLFAGPWGMQFNFGEFYGLTPAFFSTNVLTGTIDRMTHFHPPNFNGDTVVRQIGSGFAHTGTTISTVFGPQGLVWLPIGDVLYVADGADSRISALSPATTTSSDLNNGLTVYHGAPLNKPAGLALNPENGHLVAVNQGNNEAIELNPRTGRVMSRKTLDPTPVNPVTGQGSALFGIAIAVDDSGDLLVYYTDDNTNTLNLLKR
;
A
#
# COMPACT_ATOMS: atom_id res chain seq x y z
N MET A 1 14.01 -7.77 -0.78
CA MET A 1 12.98 -6.95 -1.46
C MET A 1 13.12 -5.51 -0.99
N ALA A 2 12.74 -4.58 -1.85
CA ALA A 2 12.65 -3.12 -1.74
C ALA A 2 13.56 -2.41 -0.71
N ASN A 3 14.66 -1.83 -1.19
CA ASN A 3 15.35 -0.72 -0.58
C ASN A 3 15.73 0.47 -1.52
N PHE A 4 15.32 1.71 -1.18
CA PHE A 4 16.11 2.88 -1.60
C PHE A 4 17.55 2.77 -1.05
N GLN A 5 17.73 2.15 0.13
CA GLN A 5 19.03 1.75 0.69
C GLN A 5 19.54 0.44 0.06
N SER A 6 19.77 0.46 -1.25
CA SER A 6 20.94 -0.29 -1.76
C SER A 6 22.21 0.11 -0.98
N ASN A 7 23.36 -0.53 -1.21
CA ASN A 7 24.69 -0.10 -0.72
C ASN A 7 25.13 1.31 -1.22
N LEU A 8 24.19 2.19 -1.53
CA LEU A 8 24.38 3.55 -1.97
C LEU A 8 24.44 4.49 -0.76
N PRO A 9 25.29 5.53 -0.84
CA PRO A 9 25.23 6.65 0.09
C PRO A 9 23.82 7.26 0.15
N GLU A 10 23.37 7.55 1.37
CA GLU A 10 22.05 8.13 1.60
C GLU A 10 22.13 9.66 1.60
N TYR A 11 21.40 10.31 0.69
CA TYR A 11 21.28 11.75 0.59
C TYR A 11 19.82 12.12 0.32
N ALA A 12 19.34 13.19 0.95
CA ALA A 12 18.04 13.75 0.61
C ALA A 12 18.10 14.41 -0.78
N PHE A 13 17.15 14.11 -1.65
CA PHE A 13 17.03 14.80 -2.92
C PHE A 13 16.76 16.30 -2.70
N GLY A 14 17.51 17.17 -3.38
CA GLY A 14 17.52 18.62 -3.11
C GLY A 14 18.67 19.11 -2.21
N SER A 15 19.39 18.22 -1.53
CA SER A 15 20.48 18.59 -0.60
C SER A 15 21.81 18.94 -1.29
N ARG A 16 22.02 18.52 -2.55
CA ARG A 16 23.25 18.76 -3.31
C ARG A 16 23.00 18.84 -4.81
N THR A 17 23.97 19.35 -5.55
CA THR A 17 23.94 19.37 -7.03
C THR A 17 24.34 18.01 -7.61
N LEU A 18 23.55 17.48 -8.54
CA LEU A 18 23.85 16.24 -9.28
C LEU A 18 24.26 16.54 -10.71
N ARG A 19 25.28 15.85 -11.22
CA ARG A 19 25.85 16.07 -12.55
C ARG A 19 26.60 14.82 -13.02
N PHE A 20 26.83 14.74 -14.32
CA PHE A 20 27.68 13.74 -14.91
C PHE A 20 29.16 14.09 -14.67
N GLU A 21 29.89 13.22 -13.99
CA GLU A 21 31.32 13.39 -13.70
C GLU A 21 32.01 12.04 -13.54
N VAL A 22 33.36 12.02 -13.46
CA VAL A 22 34.13 10.79 -13.29
C VAL A 22 34.93 10.87 -11.98
N PRO A 23 34.71 9.96 -11.01
CA PRO A 23 33.71 8.89 -11.00
C PRO A 23 32.26 9.41 -10.92
N ASN A 24 31.30 8.68 -11.48
CA ASN A 24 29.88 9.08 -11.47
C ASN A 24 29.38 9.34 -10.05
N ILE A 25 28.56 10.38 -9.87
CA ILE A 25 27.81 10.61 -8.64
C ILE A 25 26.88 9.42 -8.40
N ARG A 26 26.81 8.99 -7.13
CA ARG A 26 25.96 7.89 -6.66
C ARG A 26 25.21 8.31 -5.41
N GLY A 27 24.00 7.80 -5.26
CA GLY A 27 23.21 8.00 -4.04
C GLY A 27 21.73 7.74 -4.22
N THR A 28 21.02 7.73 -3.09
CA THR A 28 19.55 7.60 -3.06
C THR A 28 18.85 8.77 -3.75
N ASP A 29 19.44 9.96 -3.70
CA ASP A 29 18.99 11.16 -4.41
C ASP A 29 19.03 11.00 -5.95
N VAL A 30 20.01 10.28 -6.49
CA VAL A 30 20.04 9.94 -7.92
C VAL A 30 18.89 9.00 -8.29
N LYS A 31 18.60 7.99 -7.45
CA LYS A 31 17.44 7.10 -7.65
C LYS A 31 16.13 7.89 -7.64
N VAL A 32 15.99 8.85 -6.72
CA VAL A 32 14.80 9.72 -6.65
C VAL A 32 14.59 10.45 -7.97
N PHE A 33 15.65 11.03 -8.55
CA PHE A 33 15.51 11.67 -9.87
C PHE A 33 15.12 10.67 -10.96
N GLN A 34 15.78 9.51 -11.03
CA GLN A 34 15.46 8.48 -12.02
C GLN A 34 13.98 8.06 -11.92
N ARG A 35 13.47 7.85 -10.70
CA ARG A 35 12.06 7.57 -10.45
C ARG A 35 11.13 8.72 -10.81
N ILE A 36 11.51 9.98 -10.51
CA ILE A 36 10.75 11.17 -10.90
C ILE A 36 10.62 11.25 -12.42
N TYR A 37 11.72 11.02 -13.15
CA TYR A 37 11.73 11.06 -14.61
C TYR A 37 10.80 9.99 -15.21
N ASP A 38 10.89 8.75 -14.72
CA ASP A 38 9.98 7.68 -15.13
C ASP A 38 8.52 8.01 -14.81
N THR A 39 8.28 8.62 -13.64
CA THR A 39 6.94 9.09 -13.25
C THR A 39 6.42 10.20 -14.19
N MET A 40 7.27 11.12 -14.65
CA MET A 40 6.88 12.14 -15.63
C MET A 40 6.38 11.50 -16.91
N LEU A 41 7.08 10.48 -17.42
CA LEU A 41 6.68 9.73 -18.60
C LEU A 41 5.31 9.05 -18.43
N GLU A 42 5.02 8.57 -17.22
CA GLU A 42 3.72 7.97 -16.88
C GLU A 42 2.58 8.98 -16.82
N LEU A 43 2.76 10.07 -16.06
CA LEU A 43 1.70 11.04 -15.78
C LEU A 43 1.43 11.96 -16.97
N MET A 44 2.47 12.31 -17.73
CA MET A 44 2.40 13.18 -18.89
C MET A 44 2.45 12.33 -20.16
N ASN A 45 1.49 11.39 -20.32
CA ASN A 45 1.48 10.41 -21.40
C ASN A 45 0.44 10.70 -22.53
N PRO A 46 0.87 10.88 -23.81
CA PRO A 46 2.27 11.02 -24.20
C PRO A 46 2.84 12.35 -23.69
N PRO A 47 4.16 12.54 -23.66
CA PRO A 47 4.77 13.84 -23.41
C PRO A 47 4.68 14.73 -24.65
N LEU A 48 4.65 16.06 -24.49
CA LEU A 48 4.57 17.03 -25.60
C LEU A 48 5.94 17.42 -26.19
N GLY A 49 7.01 17.13 -25.47
CA GLY A 49 8.38 17.53 -25.81
C GLY A 49 9.31 16.33 -25.91
N PRO A 50 10.64 16.56 -25.97
CA PRO A 50 11.65 15.55 -26.28
C PRO A 50 11.96 14.61 -25.09
N MET A 51 10.93 14.19 -24.36
CA MET A 51 11.07 13.17 -23.33
C MET A 51 11.35 11.81 -23.99
N GLY A 52 12.34 11.09 -23.47
CA GLY A 52 12.78 9.80 -24.00
C GLY A 52 11.96 8.61 -23.48
N SER A 53 12.60 7.46 -23.36
CA SER A 53 12.05 6.28 -22.67
C SER A 53 12.39 6.28 -21.19
N ARG A 54 11.80 5.35 -20.44
CA ARG A 54 12.21 5.04 -19.07
C ARG A 54 13.70 4.72 -18.99
N ILE A 55 14.29 5.01 -17.84
CA ILE A 55 15.70 4.73 -17.54
C ILE A 55 15.82 3.78 -16.36
N LEU A 56 16.98 3.12 -16.23
CA LEU A 56 17.24 2.26 -15.08
C LEU A 56 17.32 3.09 -13.78
N ILE A 57 16.69 2.59 -12.71
CA ILE A 57 16.72 3.21 -11.37
C ILE A 57 17.84 2.53 -10.54
N ASP A 58 19.09 2.82 -10.89
CA ASP A 58 20.28 2.21 -10.28
C ASP A 58 20.99 3.12 -9.26
N GLY A 59 20.61 4.39 -9.18
CA GLY A 59 21.25 5.39 -8.32
C GLY A 59 22.62 5.85 -8.81
N ILE A 60 22.93 5.64 -10.08
CA ILE A 60 24.16 6.08 -10.73
C ILE A 60 23.83 7.20 -11.71
N PHE A 61 24.50 8.34 -11.55
CA PHE A 61 24.36 9.46 -12.48
C PHE A 61 25.22 9.19 -13.72
N GLY A 62 24.77 8.24 -14.54
CA GLY A 62 25.42 7.84 -15.80
C GLY A 62 24.91 8.61 -17.01
N PRO A 63 25.32 8.20 -18.23
CA PRO A 63 24.91 8.86 -19.48
C PRO A 63 23.40 8.92 -19.70
N GLU A 64 22.65 7.87 -19.33
CA GLU A 64 21.19 7.84 -19.45
C GLU A 64 20.52 8.83 -18.51
N THR A 65 20.94 8.87 -17.24
CA THR A 65 20.47 9.84 -16.25
C THR A 65 20.78 11.27 -16.68
N HIS A 66 21.99 11.51 -17.21
CA HIS A 66 22.38 12.80 -17.76
C HIS A 66 21.49 13.23 -18.93
N GLN A 67 21.21 12.31 -19.87
CA GLN A 67 20.31 12.59 -20.99
C GLN A 67 18.86 12.85 -20.51
N ALA A 68 18.40 12.13 -19.49
CA ALA A 68 17.09 12.37 -18.87
C ALA A 68 17.00 13.78 -18.26
N VAL A 69 18.06 14.28 -17.62
CA VAL A 69 18.12 15.67 -17.13
C VAL A 69 18.00 16.66 -18.29
N LEU A 70 18.76 16.47 -19.36
CA LEU A 70 18.67 17.33 -20.55
C LEU A 70 17.25 17.32 -21.15
N ASN A 71 16.59 16.16 -21.18
CA ASN A 71 15.21 16.05 -21.66
C ASN A 71 14.24 16.85 -20.79
N VAL A 72 14.35 16.76 -19.46
CA VAL A 72 13.54 17.54 -18.50
C VAL A 72 13.79 19.04 -18.67
N GLN A 73 15.05 19.44 -18.77
CA GLN A 73 15.43 20.85 -18.93
C GLN A 73 14.88 21.43 -20.24
N SER A 74 15.02 20.68 -21.34
CA SER A 74 14.47 21.02 -22.65
C SER A 74 12.95 21.12 -22.61
N TYR A 75 12.27 20.14 -22.00
CA TYR A 75 10.82 20.11 -21.86
C TYR A 75 10.29 21.35 -21.12
N PHE A 76 10.88 21.69 -19.98
CA PHE A 76 10.45 22.85 -19.20
C PHE A 76 11.12 24.16 -19.63
N GLY A 77 11.84 24.19 -20.75
CA GLY A 77 12.41 25.42 -21.31
C GLY A 77 13.40 26.13 -20.39
N ILE A 78 14.13 25.39 -19.56
CA ILE A 78 15.22 25.92 -18.72
C ILE A 78 16.59 25.63 -19.37
N GLY A 79 17.67 26.17 -18.80
CA GLY A 79 19.02 25.94 -19.32
C GLY A 79 19.36 24.44 -19.38
N GLN A 80 19.84 23.97 -20.54
CA GLN A 80 20.16 22.56 -20.81
C GLN A 80 21.63 22.27 -20.49
N ASP A 81 22.00 22.33 -19.20
CA ASP A 81 23.37 22.08 -18.74
C ASP A 81 23.60 20.62 -18.28
N GLY A 82 22.55 19.79 -18.24
CA GLY A 82 22.63 18.41 -17.78
C GLY A 82 22.82 18.26 -16.26
N ILE A 83 22.65 19.36 -15.50
CA ILE A 83 22.87 19.44 -14.07
C ILE A 83 21.53 19.51 -13.33
N ILE A 84 21.37 18.72 -12.27
CA ILE A 84 20.29 18.90 -11.29
C ILE A 84 20.76 19.92 -10.26
N GLY A 85 20.61 21.20 -10.63
CA GLY A 85 20.91 22.36 -9.79
C GLY A 85 19.65 23.18 -9.49
N PRO A 86 19.79 24.42 -8.99
CA PRO A 86 18.66 25.24 -8.55
C PRO A 86 17.52 25.40 -9.57
N GLN A 87 17.83 25.53 -10.86
CA GLN A 87 16.81 25.64 -11.92
C GLN A 87 16.04 24.33 -12.12
N THR A 88 16.76 23.20 -12.19
CA THR A 88 16.16 21.88 -12.32
C THR A 88 15.32 21.53 -11.09
N TYR A 89 15.83 21.78 -9.88
CA TYR A 89 15.04 21.64 -8.64
C TYR A 89 13.78 22.50 -8.65
N ASN A 90 13.86 23.73 -9.18
CA ASN A 90 12.70 24.61 -9.27
C ASN A 90 11.57 24.03 -10.13
N VAL A 91 11.89 23.47 -11.31
CA VAL A 91 10.88 22.83 -12.16
C VAL A 91 10.43 21.47 -11.62
N LEU A 92 11.21 20.82 -10.77
CA LEU A 92 10.75 19.65 -10.00
C LEU A 92 9.87 20.02 -8.80
N GLY A 93 9.72 21.31 -8.49
CA GLY A 93 8.85 21.81 -7.45
C GLY A 93 9.53 22.23 -6.15
N GLN A 94 10.84 22.47 -6.15
CA GLN A 94 11.54 23.07 -5.00
C GLN A 94 12.01 24.47 -5.33
N ASP A 95 11.40 25.45 -4.67
CA ASP A 95 11.87 26.82 -4.67
C ASP A 95 12.34 27.19 -3.25
N ALA A 96 13.67 27.22 -3.06
CA ALA A 96 14.27 27.56 -1.77
C ALA A 96 13.91 28.97 -1.27
N LYS A 97 13.31 29.82 -2.13
CA LYS A 97 12.85 31.16 -1.76
C LYS A 97 11.35 31.25 -1.56
N ALA A 98 10.55 30.25 -1.96
CA ALA A 98 9.08 30.36 -1.99
C ALA A 98 8.46 30.65 -0.62
N TYR A 99 9.03 30.07 0.45
CA TYR A 99 8.51 30.22 1.82
C TYR A 99 9.57 30.73 2.81
N GLY A 100 10.77 31.07 2.33
CA GLY A 100 11.91 31.54 3.15
C GLY A 100 12.50 30.45 4.06
N GLY A 101 13.74 30.63 4.52
CA GLY A 101 14.39 29.65 5.41
C GLY A 101 15.18 28.56 4.67
N PRO A 102 15.50 27.42 5.34
CA PRO A 102 16.34 26.37 4.78
C PRO A 102 15.69 25.67 3.58
N ALA A 103 16.53 25.07 2.72
CA ALA A 103 16.05 24.32 1.58
C ALA A 103 15.44 22.97 2.03
N PHE A 104 14.34 22.55 1.40
CA PHE A 104 13.74 21.24 1.65
C PHE A 104 14.77 20.11 1.45
N GLY A 105 14.96 19.26 2.47
CA GLY A 105 15.97 18.20 2.47
C GLY A 105 17.37 18.61 2.95
N SER A 106 17.62 19.88 3.30
CA SER A 106 18.96 20.31 3.74
C SER A 106 19.29 20.00 5.21
N ARG A 107 18.29 19.57 5.99
CA ARG A 107 18.42 19.22 7.42
C ARG A 107 17.29 18.26 7.82
N LEU A 108 17.49 17.54 8.92
CA LEU A 108 16.42 16.77 9.57
C LEU A 108 15.33 17.72 10.09
N LEU A 109 14.06 17.30 10.00
CA LEU A 109 12.94 18.02 10.59
C LEU A 109 12.28 17.21 11.70
N GLY A 110 11.91 17.86 12.79
CA GLY A 110 11.14 17.28 13.89
C GLY A 110 10.45 18.35 14.75
N PRO A 111 9.80 17.93 15.84
CA PRO A 111 9.05 18.83 16.72
C PRO A 111 9.86 20.06 17.17
N GLY A 112 9.28 21.25 17.00
CA GLY A 112 9.89 22.54 17.36
C GLY A 112 10.64 23.23 16.22
N ASP A 113 10.89 22.53 15.11
CA ASP A 113 11.45 23.15 13.91
C ASP A 113 10.48 24.13 13.25
N GLN A 114 11.05 25.16 12.60
CA GLN A 114 10.29 26.15 11.86
C GLN A 114 11.04 26.59 10.59
N GLY A 115 10.29 26.99 9.57
CA GLY A 115 10.85 27.52 8.33
C GLY A 115 10.07 27.06 7.08
N GLY A 116 10.49 27.55 5.92
CA GLY A 116 9.84 27.21 4.65
C GLY A 116 10.02 25.76 4.23
N ASP A 117 11.05 25.05 4.70
CA ASP A 117 11.17 23.60 4.56
C ASP A 117 10.03 22.87 5.28
N VAL A 118 9.63 23.33 6.47
CA VAL A 118 8.43 22.85 7.18
C VAL A 118 7.15 23.22 6.42
N THR A 119 7.05 24.44 5.88
CA THR A 119 5.91 24.83 5.03
C THR A 119 5.80 23.92 3.79
N VAL A 120 6.92 23.59 3.13
CA VAL A 120 6.95 22.66 2.00
C VAL A 120 6.50 21.26 2.42
N LEU A 121 7.00 20.73 3.54
CA LEU A 121 6.57 19.45 4.09
C LEU A 121 5.04 19.41 4.27
N GLN A 122 4.50 20.40 4.99
CA GLN A 122 3.08 20.51 5.28
C GLN A 122 2.26 20.64 3.99
N ASN A 123 2.69 21.48 3.03
CA ASN A 123 1.98 21.64 1.76
C ASN A 123 1.97 20.34 0.94
N ARG A 124 3.10 19.62 0.88
CA ARG A 124 3.20 18.33 0.19
C ARG A 124 2.24 17.30 0.77
N LEU A 125 2.18 17.20 2.10
CA LEU A 125 1.23 16.34 2.81
C LEU A 125 -0.22 16.81 2.62
N ASN A 126 -0.46 18.11 2.69
CA ASN A 126 -1.78 18.74 2.53
C ASN A 126 -2.39 18.51 1.15
N CYS A 127 -1.61 18.21 0.12
CA CYS A 127 -2.16 17.91 -1.22
C CYS A 127 -2.82 16.51 -1.31
N LEU A 128 -2.65 15.69 -0.28
CA LEU A 128 -3.22 14.35 -0.15
C LEU A 128 -4.04 14.25 1.14
N TRP A 129 -4.53 13.04 1.43
CA TRP A 129 -5.42 12.79 2.55
C TRP A 129 -4.85 13.17 3.94
N TYR A 130 -3.52 13.33 4.07
CA TYR A 130 -2.87 13.78 5.31
C TYR A 130 -3.30 15.18 5.76
N ALA A 131 -3.98 15.96 4.91
CA ALA A 131 -4.68 17.18 5.30
C ALA A 131 -5.63 16.94 6.50
N GLU A 132 -6.26 15.77 6.61
CA GLU A 132 -7.12 15.41 7.75
C GLU A 132 -6.35 15.34 9.09
N LYS A 133 -5.02 15.20 9.06
CA LYS A 133 -4.16 15.22 10.26
C LYS A 133 -3.60 16.61 10.54
N LEU A 134 -3.41 17.43 9.51
CA LEU A 134 -2.90 18.80 9.64
C LEU A 134 -4.00 19.79 10.08
N PHE A 135 -5.25 19.55 9.69
CA PHE A 135 -6.45 20.37 9.98
C PHE A 135 -6.46 21.79 9.40
N ASP A 136 -5.29 22.39 9.19
CA ASP A 136 -5.11 23.77 8.73
C ASP A 136 -4.08 23.86 7.58
N PRO A 137 -4.13 24.95 6.78
CA PRO A 137 -3.07 25.28 5.84
C PRO A 137 -1.69 25.37 6.51
N ALA A 138 -0.64 25.14 5.71
CA ALA A 138 0.74 25.15 6.20
C ALA A 138 1.10 26.50 6.87
N ASP A 139 1.64 26.40 8.09
CA ASP A 139 2.07 27.53 8.93
C ASP A 139 3.59 27.62 9.09
N GLY A 140 4.33 26.60 8.62
CA GLY A 140 5.78 26.53 8.76
C GLY A 140 6.25 26.14 10.15
N LEU A 141 5.36 25.62 11.02
CA LEU A 141 5.68 25.17 12.38
C LEU A 141 5.54 23.65 12.49
N PHE A 142 6.61 22.98 12.91
CA PHE A 142 6.59 21.53 13.14
C PHE A 142 6.04 21.25 14.54
N GLY A 143 4.71 21.32 14.66
CA GLY A 143 3.99 20.96 15.88
C GLY A 143 3.50 19.52 15.88
N ASN A 144 2.68 19.17 16.88
CA ASN A 144 2.10 17.83 17.04
C ASN A 144 1.31 17.38 15.79
N ARG A 145 0.54 18.28 15.16
CA ARG A 145 -0.24 17.95 13.95
C ARG A 145 0.66 17.59 12.78
N THR A 146 1.75 18.34 12.58
CA THR A 146 2.77 18.03 11.57
C THR A 146 3.40 16.66 11.85
N GLN A 147 3.75 16.38 13.11
CA GLN A 147 4.28 15.07 13.51
C GLN A 147 3.30 13.93 13.21
N GLN A 148 2.02 14.09 13.55
CA GLN A 148 0.98 13.08 13.27
C GLN A 148 0.78 12.85 11.77
N ALA A 149 0.87 13.91 10.94
CA ALA A 149 0.80 13.78 9.50
C ALA A 149 2.03 13.05 8.93
N VAL A 150 3.22 13.28 9.48
CA VAL A 150 4.45 12.55 9.12
C VAL A 150 4.36 11.08 9.52
N LEU A 151 3.85 10.78 10.72
CA LEU A 151 3.63 9.40 11.18
C LEU A 151 2.62 8.68 10.28
N ALA A 152 1.51 9.32 9.91
CA ALA A 152 0.54 8.75 8.98
C ALA A 152 1.19 8.46 7.60
N PHE A 153 2.02 9.38 7.11
CA PHE A 153 2.75 9.19 5.86
C PHE A 153 3.75 8.04 5.92
N GLN A 154 4.60 7.99 6.95
CA GLN A 154 5.54 6.90 7.17
C GLN A 154 4.79 5.56 7.30
N GLY A 155 3.69 5.56 8.05
CA GLY A 155 2.82 4.42 8.26
C GLY A 155 2.22 3.86 6.97
N ASP A 156 1.68 4.70 6.10
CA ASP A 156 1.14 4.29 4.80
C ASP A 156 2.21 3.63 3.93
N ASN A 157 3.42 4.21 3.89
CA ASN A 157 4.51 3.69 3.08
C ASN A 157 5.09 2.38 3.66
N LEU A 158 5.17 2.25 4.98
CA LEU A 158 5.59 1.01 5.64
C LEU A 158 4.58 -0.12 5.43
N THR A 159 3.29 0.21 5.55
CA THR A 159 2.20 -0.77 5.53
C THR A 159 1.87 -1.25 4.13
N TYR A 160 1.75 -0.33 3.17
CA TYR A 160 1.19 -0.65 1.86
C TYR A 160 2.26 -0.74 0.77
N ARG A 161 3.32 0.07 0.86
CA ARG A 161 4.42 0.02 -0.12
C ARG A 161 5.54 -0.90 0.30
N HIS A 162 5.59 -1.27 1.59
CA HIS A 162 6.69 -2.06 2.12
C HIS A 162 8.03 -1.34 1.84
N TRP A 163 8.08 -0.04 2.11
CA TRP A 163 9.31 0.75 2.03
C TRP A 163 9.91 0.93 3.41
N LYS A 164 11.24 0.74 3.51
CA LYS A 164 11.97 0.94 4.74
C LYS A 164 12.07 2.43 5.09
N LEU A 165 11.30 2.86 6.08
CA LEU A 165 11.31 4.21 6.64
C LEU A 165 11.37 4.15 8.16
N PRO A 166 12.01 5.12 8.83
CA PRO A 166 11.78 5.30 10.26
C PRO A 166 10.31 5.65 10.50
N PHE A 167 9.74 5.13 11.59
CA PHE A 167 8.41 5.48 12.08
C PHE A 167 8.56 6.27 13.38
N ASP A 168 9.15 7.46 13.29
CA ASP A 168 9.50 8.29 14.46
C ASP A 168 8.86 9.69 14.40
N GLY A 169 8.15 10.00 13.32
CA GLY A 169 7.53 11.31 13.12
C GLY A 169 8.53 12.43 12.85
N THR A 170 9.80 12.10 12.60
CA THR A 170 10.83 13.00 12.09
C THR A 170 11.01 12.80 10.58
N VAL A 171 11.61 13.78 9.90
CA VAL A 171 11.84 13.74 8.46
C VAL A 171 13.34 13.75 8.20
N ASP A 172 13.87 12.55 7.94
CA ASP A 172 15.23 12.27 7.53
C ASP A 172 15.36 12.16 6.00
N ALA A 173 16.55 11.80 5.51
CA ALA A 173 16.81 11.65 4.08
C ALA A 173 15.91 10.61 3.40
N SER A 174 15.66 9.47 4.05
CA SER A 174 14.75 8.44 3.55
C SER A 174 13.32 8.99 3.40
N THR A 175 12.79 9.66 4.42
CA THR A 175 11.45 10.27 4.40
C THR A 175 11.34 11.38 3.35
N PHE A 176 12.35 12.23 3.22
CA PHE A 176 12.41 13.25 2.15
C PHE A 176 12.34 12.63 0.76
N ASN A 177 13.13 11.58 0.52
CA ASN A 177 13.19 10.91 -0.78
C ASN A 177 11.84 10.29 -1.16
N ILE A 178 11.15 9.69 -0.20
CA ILE A 178 9.79 9.16 -0.41
C ILE A 178 8.79 10.29 -0.67
N LEU A 179 8.85 11.41 0.06
CA LEU A 179 7.99 12.58 -0.20
C LEU A 179 8.18 13.08 -1.64
N TRP A 180 9.42 13.12 -2.14
CA TRP A 180 9.70 13.53 -3.50
C TRP A 180 9.05 12.67 -4.58
N ILE A 181 8.85 11.37 -4.33
CA ILE A 181 8.28 10.42 -5.30
C ILE A 181 6.80 10.06 -5.06
N SER A 182 6.20 10.62 -4.01
CA SER A 182 4.80 10.38 -3.64
C SER A 182 3.96 11.66 -3.53
N THR A 183 4.60 12.81 -3.28
CA THR A 183 3.95 14.10 -3.01
C THR A 183 4.54 15.24 -3.86
N PHE A 184 4.35 15.19 -5.19
CA PHE A 184 5.09 16.04 -6.13
C PHE A 184 4.71 17.52 -6.16
N THR A 185 3.58 17.90 -5.57
CA THR A 185 3.10 19.30 -5.55
C THR A 185 3.15 19.89 -4.13
N GLY A 186 3.04 21.21 -3.99
CA GLY A 186 3.10 21.90 -2.69
C GLY A 186 4.44 22.53 -2.34
N GLY A 187 5.51 22.31 -3.11
CA GLY A 187 6.83 22.87 -2.81
C GLY A 187 7.05 24.34 -3.19
N ARG A 188 6.11 24.96 -3.91
CA ARG A 188 6.04 26.40 -4.20
C ARG A 188 4.62 26.79 -4.59
N ASN A 189 4.30 28.08 -4.56
CA ASN A 189 3.04 28.59 -5.09
C ASN A 189 2.98 28.42 -6.62
N LEU A 190 1.86 27.91 -7.12
CA LEU A 190 1.61 27.73 -8.55
C LEU A 190 0.60 28.74 -9.05
N PHE A 191 0.95 29.43 -10.13
CA PHE A 191 0.17 30.49 -10.75
C PHE A 191 0.45 30.53 -12.24
N GLU A 192 -0.36 31.29 -12.98
CA GLU A 192 -0.25 31.39 -14.43
C GLU A 192 1.16 31.73 -14.91
N GLY A 193 1.67 30.96 -15.87
CA GLY A 193 3.04 31.08 -16.40
C GLY A 193 4.07 30.22 -15.68
N ARG A 194 3.76 29.64 -14.51
CA ARG A 194 4.62 28.61 -13.89
C ARG A 194 4.59 27.33 -14.72
N ASN A 195 5.71 26.63 -14.72
CA ASN A 195 5.85 25.32 -15.32
C ASN A 195 6.72 24.41 -14.45
N GLY A 196 6.41 23.12 -14.46
CA GLY A 196 7.13 22.13 -13.68
C GLY A 196 6.33 20.86 -13.41
N PHE A 197 7.02 19.88 -12.85
CA PHE A 197 6.44 18.60 -12.47
C PHE A 197 5.43 18.72 -11.34
N ASP A 198 5.61 19.69 -10.43
CA ASP A 198 4.63 20.03 -9.40
C ASP A 198 3.30 20.56 -9.96
N THR A 199 3.36 21.18 -11.14
CA THR A 199 2.18 21.62 -11.90
C THR A 199 1.50 20.44 -12.59
N ALA A 200 2.27 19.51 -13.18
CA ALA A 200 1.73 18.26 -13.73
C ALA A 200 1.05 17.45 -12.62
N GLY A 201 1.70 17.48 -11.45
CA GLY A 201 1.10 17.33 -10.15
C GLY A 201 -0.31 17.92 -10.12
N LEU A 202 -0.43 19.19 -9.77
CA LEU A 202 -1.71 19.85 -9.53
C LEU A 202 -2.80 19.51 -10.56
N GLN A 203 -2.44 19.43 -11.85
CA GLN A 203 -3.35 19.06 -12.94
C GLN A 203 -3.98 17.66 -12.75
N VAL A 204 -3.24 16.66 -12.28
CA VAL A 204 -3.78 15.32 -11.97
C VAL A 204 -4.79 15.38 -10.83
N ILE A 205 -4.50 16.09 -9.73
CA ILE A 205 -5.47 16.20 -8.62
C ILE A 205 -6.74 16.88 -9.12
N LEU A 206 -6.61 18.04 -9.79
CA LEU A 206 -7.78 18.76 -10.32
C LEU A 206 -8.56 17.92 -11.34
N LYS A 207 -7.88 17.04 -12.09
CA LYS A 207 -8.52 16.13 -13.03
C LYS A 207 -9.29 15.02 -12.33
N ASN A 208 -8.72 14.41 -11.29
CA ASN A 208 -9.42 13.44 -10.43
C ASN A 208 -10.64 14.06 -9.76
N LEU A 209 -10.57 15.33 -9.38
CA LEU A 209 -11.67 16.10 -8.83
C LEU A 209 -12.62 16.68 -9.90
N ALA A 210 -12.43 16.31 -11.17
CA ALA A 210 -13.23 16.75 -12.33
C ALA A 210 -13.25 18.27 -12.62
N PHE A 211 -12.35 19.06 -12.03
CA PHE A 211 -12.17 20.48 -12.32
C PHE A 211 -11.31 20.76 -13.54
N TYR A 212 -10.40 19.84 -13.89
CA TYR A 212 -9.48 19.98 -15.01
C TYR A 212 -9.71 18.90 -16.07
N ARG A 213 -9.99 19.31 -17.31
CA ARG A 213 -10.22 18.40 -18.45
C ARG A 213 -9.09 18.39 -19.48
N GLY A 214 -8.09 19.25 -19.28
CA GLY A 214 -6.95 19.36 -20.17
C GLY A 214 -5.99 18.16 -20.08
N ARG A 215 -4.90 18.28 -20.85
CA ARG A 215 -3.76 17.35 -20.76
C ARG A 215 -2.94 17.67 -19.52
N VAL A 216 -2.40 16.63 -18.90
CA VAL A 216 -1.37 16.80 -17.87
C VAL A 216 -0.05 17.05 -18.60
N ASP A 217 0.42 18.28 -18.56
CA ASP A 217 1.59 18.76 -19.32
C ASP A 217 2.57 19.57 -18.45
N GLY A 218 2.23 19.86 -17.20
CA GLY A 218 3.08 20.62 -16.32
C GLY A 218 3.20 22.10 -16.65
N TYR A 219 2.34 22.65 -17.52
CA TYR A 219 2.25 24.08 -17.77
C TYR A 219 1.01 24.68 -17.11
N TYR A 220 1.22 25.69 -16.27
CA TYR A 220 0.14 26.41 -15.62
C TYR A 220 -0.39 27.50 -16.58
N GLY A 221 -1.16 27.06 -17.58
CA GLY A 221 -1.85 27.96 -18.50
C GLY A 221 -3.23 28.39 -18.00
N GLN A 222 -3.95 29.11 -18.85
CA GLN A 222 -5.31 29.60 -18.58
C GLN A 222 -6.28 28.48 -18.18
N ALA A 223 -6.20 27.30 -18.79
CA ALA A 223 -7.06 26.16 -18.43
C ALA A 223 -6.82 25.66 -16.99
N THR A 224 -5.56 25.60 -16.55
CA THR A 224 -5.20 25.23 -15.17
C THR A 224 -5.68 26.30 -14.19
N LYS A 225 -5.50 27.59 -14.52
CA LYS A 225 -5.97 28.73 -13.72
C LYS A 225 -7.48 28.69 -13.48
N GLU A 226 -8.27 28.48 -14.54
CA GLU A 226 -9.73 28.41 -14.42
C GLU A 226 -10.16 27.17 -13.62
N ALA A 227 -9.46 26.04 -13.76
CA ALA A 227 -9.72 24.86 -12.93
C ALA A 227 -9.44 25.12 -11.44
N VAL A 228 -8.33 25.82 -11.11
CA VAL A 228 -8.02 26.21 -9.73
C VAL A 228 -9.07 27.17 -9.18
N LYS A 229 -9.48 28.20 -9.94
CA LYS A 229 -10.55 29.11 -9.52
C LYS A 229 -11.86 28.39 -9.27
N ALA A 230 -12.23 27.45 -10.15
CA ALA A 230 -13.44 26.66 -10.00
C ALA A 230 -13.38 25.79 -8.74
N PHE A 231 -12.24 25.15 -8.48
CA PHE A 231 -12.02 24.38 -7.25
C PHE A 231 -12.08 25.28 -6.01
N GLN A 232 -11.34 26.39 -5.98
CA GLN A 232 -11.33 27.36 -4.88
C GLN A 232 -12.74 27.84 -4.53
N LYS A 233 -13.55 28.12 -5.55
CA LYS A 233 -14.95 28.52 -5.38
C LYS A 233 -15.79 27.42 -4.71
N VAL A 234 -15.64 26.16 -5.11
CA VAL A 234 -16.37 25.02 -4.51
C VAL A 234 -15.88 24.74 -3.09
N ALA A 235 -14.58 24.86 -2.85
CA ALA A 235 -13.96 24.68 -1.55
C ALA A 235 -14.24 25.83 -0.56
N GLY A 236 -14.83 26.95 -1.03
CA GLY A 236 -15.15 28.09 -0.18
C GLY A 236 -13.92 28.88 0.30
N ILE A 237 -12.84 28.88 -0.47
CA ILE A 237 -11.59 29.60 -0.18
C ILE A 237 -11.38 30.78 -1.15
N THR A 238 -10.32 31.56 -0.96
CA THR A 238 -9.98 32.70 -1.81
C THR A 238 -9.85 32.28 -3.27
N VAL A 239 -10.58 32.96 -4.18
CA VAL A 239 -10.62 32.66 -5.62
C VAL A 239 -9.65 33.55 -6.39
N ASP A 240 -8.35 33.33 -6.20
CA ASP A 240 -7.29 34.09 -6.85
C ASP A 240 -6.67 33.36 -8.06
N GLY A 241 -6.96 32.07 -8.23
CA GLY A 241 -6.32 31.23 -9.24
C GLY A 241 -4.84 30.96 -8.95
N ILE A 242 -4.43 31.04 -7.68
CA ILE A 242 -3.10 30.68 -7.20
C ILE A 242 -3.24 29.45 -6.30
N ALA A 243 -2.58 28.35 -6.67
CA ALA A 243 -2.49 27.21 -5.77
C ALA A 243 -1.34 27.44 -4.77
N GLY A 244 -1.70 27.91 -3.58
CA GLY A 244 -0.85 28.03 -2.40
C GLY A 244 -1.42 27.28 -1.18
N PRO A 245 -0.94 27.53 0.04
CA PRO A 245 -1.27 26.73 1.24
C PRO A 245 -2.77 26.45 1.46
N GLN A 246 -3.64 27.46 1.31
CA GLN A 246 -5.10 27.27 1.44
C GLN A 246 -5.65 26.31 0.37
N THR A 247 -5.18 26.43 -0.87
CA THR A 247 -5.61 25.57 -1.96
C THR A 247 -5.10 24.15 -1.77
N PHE A 248 -3.82 23.98 -1.40
CA PHE A 248 -3.25 22.66 -1.15
C PHE A 248 -3.99 21.91 -0.05
N HIS A 249 -4.24 22.54 1.10
CA HIS A 249 -5.01 21.93 2.18
C HIS A 249 -6.42 21.52 1.75
N ALA A 250 -7.15 22.41 1.06
CA ALA A 250 -8.47 22.07 0.55
C ALA A 250 -8.44 20.92 -0.46
N LEU A 251 -7.41 20.85 -1.31
CA LEU A 251 -7.23 19.75 -2.26
C LEU A 251 -7.09 18.42 -1.50
N GLY A 252 -6.28 18.32 -0.44
CA GLY A 252 -6.15 17.09 0.32
C GLY A 252 -7.42 16.61 1.01
N LEU A 253 -8.21 17.53 1.57
CA LEU A 253 -9.51 17.19 2.18
C LEU A 253 -10.52 16.65 1.16
N THR A 254 -10.39 17.07 -0.10
CA THR A 254 -11.31 16.67 -1.19
C THR A 254 -10.76 15.46 -1.96
N ASN A 255 -9.45 15.37 -2.14
CA ASN A 255 -8.73 14.34 -2.88
C ASN A 255 -8.37 13.18 -1.96
N ARG A 256 -9.36 12.31 -1.73
CA ARG A 256 -9.22 11.10 -0.91
C ARG A 256 -8.44 9.97 -1.59
N VAL A 257 -7.36 10.29 -2.31
CA VAL A 257 -6.45 9.31 -2.90
C VAL A 257 -5.22 9.21 -2.02
N PHE A 258 -4.80 7.99 -1.73
CA PHE A 258 -3.62 7.73 -0.92
C PHE A 258 -2.31 8.24 -1.52
N TRP A 259 -2.27 8.43 -2.85
CA TRP A 259 -1.09 8.90 -3.58
C TRP A 259 -1.48 9.47 -4.94
N TYR A 260 -0.47 9.87 -5.70
CA TYR A 260 -0.62 10.46 -7.00
C TYR A 260 -0.97 9.44 -8.10
N SER A 261 -2.23 9.41 -8.55
CA SER A 261 -2.66 8.56 -9.67
C SER A 261 -3.91 9.14 -10.34
N LEU A 262 -4.07 8.99 -11.65
CA LEU A 262 -5.31 9.32 -12.36
C LEU A 262 -6.29 8.15 -12.31
N ASP A 263 -7.56 8.39 -11.97
CA ASP A 263 -8.59 7.33 -11.97
C ASP A 263 -8.77 6.67 -13.33
N GLU A 264 -8.65 7.43 -14.41
CA GLU A 264 -8.77 6.92 -15.78
C GLU A 264 -7.51 6.20 -16.27
N ARG A 265 -6.36 6.50 -15.69
CA ARG A 265 -5.03 6.04 -16.13
C ARG A 265 -4.13 5.82 -14.92
N PRO A 266 -4.41 4.79 -14.11
CA PRO A 266 -3.59 4.49 -12.95
C PRO A 266 -2.17 4.12 -13.37
N ARG A 267 -1.19 4.40 -12.49
CA ARG A 267 0.24 4.20 -12.78
C ARG A 267 0.60 2.79 -13.22
N SER A 268 0.16 1.79 -12.45
CA SER A 268 0.35 0.38 -12.79
C SER A 268 -0.91 -0.41 -12.49
N LEU A 269 -1.33 -1.24 -13.45
CA LEU A 269 -2.45 -2.17 -13.34
C LEU A 269 -1.90 -3.59 -13.39
N ILE A 270 -2.52 -4.52 -12.67
CA ILE A 270 -2.09 -5.93 -12.69
C ILE A 270 -2.17 -6.53 -14.10
N GLY A 271 -3.11 -6.06 -14.93
CA GLY A 271 -3.25 -6.49 -16.33
C GLY A 271 -2.07 -6.12 -17.23
N ASN A 272 -1.24 -5.14 -16.84
CA ASN A 272 -0.05 -4.73 -17.58
C ASN A 272 1.18 -5.59 -17.26
N LEU A 273 1.13 -6.35 -16.15
CA LEU A 273 2.17 -7.29 -15.76
C LEU A 273 2.09 -8.53 -16.67
N ASN A 274 3.23 -9.07 -17.11
CA ASN A 274 3.25 -10.11 -18.14
C ASN A 274 4.13 -11.32 -17.80
N THR A 275 4.92 -11.27 -16.72
CA THR A 275 5.80 -12.36 -16.33
C THR A 275 5.33 -12.96 -15.00
N ILE A 276 5.06 -14.27 -14.99
CA ILE A 276 4.85 -15.06 -13.77
C ILE A 276 6.11 -15.87 -13.52
N VAL A 277 6.62 -15.81 -12.30
CA VAL A 277 7.82 -16.56 -11.86
C VAL A 277 7.46 -17.33 -10.60
N GLU A 278 7.72 -18.64 -10.61
CA GLU A 278 7.72 -19.43 -9.38
C GLU A 278 8.90 -18.99 -8.51
N ILE A 279 8.60 -18.59 -7.27
CA ILE A 279 9.61 -18.16 -6.30
C ILE A 279 10.15 -19.36 -5.53
N SER A 280 9.25 -20.23 -5.10
CA SER A 280 9.55 -21.37 -4.23
C SER A 280 8.37 -22.33 -4.19
N SER A 281 8.67 -23.62 -3.94
CA SER A 281 7.69 -24.53 -3.33
C SER A 281 7.26 -23.99 -1.97
N THR A 282 6.03 -24.27 -1.57
CA THR A 282 5.50 -23.96 -0.23
C THR A 282 5.48 -25.18 0.66
N VAL A 283 5.73 -26.39 0.14
CA VAL A 283 5.64 -27.65 0.91
C VAL A 283 6.64 -27.62 2.06
N ASP A 284 6.16 -27.96 3.26
CA ASP A 284 6.99 -27.97 4.46
C ASP A 284 8.14 -29.00 4.31
N PRO A 285 9.39 -28.60 4.61
CA PRO A 285 10.55 -29.48 4.42
C PRO A 285 10.70 -30.59 5.47
N ILE A 286 9.90 -30.59 6.53
CA ILE A 286 10.03 -31.50 7.68
C ILE A 286 8.90 -32.53 7.74
N ASN A 287 7.64 -32.10 7.66
CA ASN A 287 6.46 -32.99 7.71
C ASN A 287 5.66 -33.03 6.41
N HIS A 288 6.05 -32.28 5.37
CA HIS A 288 5.38 -32.26 4.07
C HIS A 288 3.91 -31.79 4.09
N ASP A 289 3.54 -30.99 5.09
CA ASP A 289 2.32 -30.20 5.02
C ASP A 289 2.35 -29.33 3.76
N ASN A 290 1.18 -29.18 3.12
CA ASN A 290 1.04 -28.56 1.80
C ASN A 290 -0.32 -27.84 1.68
N ASN A 291 -0.69 -27.45 0.47
CA ASN A 291 -1.87 -26.65 0.15
C ASN A 291 -1.78 -25.23 0.71
N PRO A 292 -1.04 -24.34 0.01
CA PRO A 292 -0.77 -22.99 0.49
C PRO A 292 -2.00 -22.08 0.43
N TYR A 293 -2.42 -21.56 1.58
CA TYR A 293 -3.59 -20.68 1.67
C TYR A 293 -3.21 -19.23 1.91
N ALA A 294 -2.64 -18.93 3.08
CA ALA A 294 -2.33 -17.57 3.44
C ALA A 294 -1.01 -17.11 2.83
N ILE A 295 -0.89 -15.82 2.55
CA ILE A 295 0.40 -15.16 2.35
C ILE A 295 0.39 -13.79 3.03
N THR A 296 1.51 -13.42 3.63
CA THR A 296 1.80 -12.06 4.06
C THR A 296 3.27 -11.73 3.82
N ILE A 297 3.58 -10.43 3.81
CA ILE A 297 4.94 -9.92 3.79
C ILE A 297 5.26 -9.44 5.21
N ALA A 298 6.40 -9.85 5.76
CA ALA A 298 6.87 -9.35 7.05
C ALA A 298 7.16 -7.83 6.96
N PRO A 299 6.51 -6.96 7.75
CA PRO A 299 6.69 -5.52 7.69
C PRO A 299 8.10 -5.06 8.12
N TYR A 300 8.45 -3.84 7.71
CA TYR A 300 9.76 -3.20 7.97
C TYR A 300 9.95 -2.71 9.40
N THR A 301 8.92 -2.79 10.21
CA THR A 301 8.88 -2.34 11.59
C THR A 301 9.34 -3.42 12.59
N PHE A 302 9.73 -4.60 12.11
CA PHE A 302 10.35 -5.64 12.93
C PHE A 302 11.80 -5.33 13.29
N ASP A 303 12.20 -5.69 14.52
CA ASP A 303 13.62 -5.83 14.87
C ASP A 303 14.18 -7.10 14.23
N ASP A 304 14.69 -6.97 13.01
CA ASP A 304 15.29 -8.07 12.27
C ASP A 304 16.71 -8.44 12.76
N THR A 305 17.26 -7.75 13.75
CA THR A 305 18.62 -8.04 14.24
C THR A 305 18.65 -9.24 15.18
N HIS A 306 17.53 -9.53 15.85
CA HIS A 306 17.44 -10.61 16.85
C HIS A 306 16.31 -11.62 16.61
N THR A 307 15.59 -11.53 15.50
CA THR A 307 14.44 -12.42 15.20
C THR A 307 14.72 -13.41 14.08
N VAL A 308 13.94 -14.49 14.00
CA VAL A 308 13.97 -15.40 12.85
C VAL A 308 13.37 -14.71 11.63
N LEU A 309 12.15 -14.17 11.73
CA LEU A 309 11.55 -13.39 10.65
C LEU A 309 12.37 -12.12 10.39
N LYS A 310 12.67 -11.88 9.12
CA LYS A 310 13.29 -10.65 8.63
C LYS A 310 12.27 -9.83 7.87
N HIS A 311 12.46 -8.52 7.80
CA HIS A 311 11.60 -7.67 6.98
C HIS A 311 11.60 -8.14 5.51
N GLY A 312 10.45 -8.12 4.87
CA GLY A 312 10.29 -8.59 3.49
C GLY A 312 10.27 -10.11 3.32
N ASP A 313 10.44 -10.91 4.39
CA ASP A 313 10.20 -12.35 4.33
C ASP A 313 8.73 -12.59 3.91
N LEU A 314 8.54 -13.49 2.94
CA LEU A 314 7.21 -14.00 2.58
C LEU A 314 6.88 -15.15 3.52
N VAL A 315 5.74 -15.06 4.20
CA VAL A 315 5.25 -16.12 5.08
C VAL A 315 3.99 -16.71 4.48
N VAL A 316 3.99 -18.03 4.33
CA VAL A 316 2.90 -18.82 3.74
C VAL A 316 2.40 -19.84 4.75
N SER A 317 1.13 -20.22 4.68
CA SER A 317 0.56 -21.27 5.52
C SER A 317 0.14 -22.49 4.71
N ASN A 318 0.28 -23.69 5.28
CA ASN A 318 -0.16 -24.94 4.66
C ASN A 318 -1.28 -25.58 5.47
N ILE A 319 -2.40 -25.92 4.80
CA ILE A 319 -3.62 -26.39 5.47
C ILE A 319 -3.87 -27.89 5.31
N ASN A 320 -3.16 -28.56 4.41
CA ASN A 320 -3.20 -30.00 4.26
C ASN A 320 -2.02 -30.62 5.00
N ASN A 321 -2.22 -31.83 5.54
CA ASN A 321 -1.10 -32.64 5.99
C ASN A 321 -0.39 -33.36 4.83
N ALA A 322 0.70 -34.09 5.12
CA ALA A 322 1.43 -34.92 4.16
C ALA A 322 0.59 -35.90 3.32
N SER A 323 -0.56 -36.34 3.86
CA SER A 323 -1.48 -37.26 3.17
C SER A 323 -2.49 -36.54 2.28
N GLY A 324 -2.40 -35.21 2.16
CA GLY A 324 -3.34 -34.38 1.41
C GLY A 324 -4.69 -34.19 2.12
N VAL A 325 -4.78 -34.49 3.42
CA VAL A 325 -6.03 -34.31 4.17
C VAL A 325 -6.15 -32.85 4.58
N MET A 326 -7.13 -32.18 4.00
CA MET A 326 -7.46 -30.78 4.25
C MET A 326 -7.93 -30.55 5.70
N GLY A 327 -7.43 -29.48 6.30
CA GLY A 327 -7.74 -29.09 7.68
C GLY A 327 -6.87 -29.76 8.74
N LEU A 328 -5.87 -30.53 8.33
CA LEU A 328 -4.90 -31.17 9.24
C LEU A 328 -3.48 -30.64 9.10
N GLY A 329 -3.25 -29.62 8.25
CA GLY A 329 -1.97 -28.91 8.16
C GLY A 329 -1.68 -28.10 9.42
N THR A 330 -0.39 -27.99 9.73
CA THR A 330 0.11 -27.46 11.02
C THR A 330 1.24 -26.45 10.86
N THR A 331 1.60 -26.08 9.63
CA THR A 331 2.82 -25.33 9.38
C THR A 331 2.60 -23.98 8.72
N LEU A 332 3.50 -23.07 9.07
CA LEU A 332 3.79 -21.87 8.30
C LEU A 332 5.25 -21.92 7.87
N GLU A 333 5.50 -21.54 6.64
CA GLU A 333 6.82 -21.47 6.02
C GLU A 333 7.17 -20.02 5.78
N ARG A 334 8.42 -19.66 6.04
CA ARG A 334 9.01 -18.45 5.48
C ARG A 334 9.83 -18.82 4.24
N ILE A 335 9.78 -17.99 3.22
CA ILE A 335 10.55 -18.21 1.99
C ILE A 335 11.88 -17.48 2.08
N VAL A 336 12.97 -18.23 2.15
CA VAL A 336 14.33 -17.70 2.27
C VAL A 336 15.15 -18.18 1.09
N ASN A 337 15.72 -17.23 0.32
CA ASN A 337 16.51 -17.54 -0.88
C ASN A 337 15.80 -18.47 -1.88
N GLY A 338 14.48 -18.33 -2.02
CA GLY A 338 13.67 -19.15 -2.93
C GLY A 338 13.45 -20.58 -2.45
N GLN A 339 13.58 -20.85 -1.15
CA GLN A 339 13.31 -22.15 -0.53
C GLN A 339 12.38 -22.00 0.68
N PRO A 340 11.51 -22.99 0.97
CA PRO A 340 10.68 -22.97 2.16
C PRO A 340 11.50 -23.37 3.39
N GLU A 341 11.43 -22.56 4.44
CA GLU A 341 11.90 -22.91 5.77
C GLU A 341 10.71 -22.88 6.74
N ARG A 342 10.55 -23.94 7.55
CA ARG A 342 9.51 -23.96 8.57
C ARG A 342 9.72 -22.80 9.56
N PHE A 343 8.73 -21.91 9.62
CA PHE A 343 8.68 -20.83 10.59
C PHE A 343 7.91 -21.23 11.85
N PHE A 344 6.77 -21.91 11.69
CA PHE A 344 5.95 -22.37 12.81
C PHE A 344 5.36 -23.75 12.50
N GLY A 345 5.22 -24.62 13.50
CA GLY A 345 4.80 -26.02 13.31
C GLY A 345 3.75 -26.53 14.31
N GLU A 346 3.05 -25.63 14.99
CA GLU A 346 2.01 -25.96 15.97
C GLU A 346 0.65 -25.33 15.61
N ALA A 347 0.46 -24.97 14.33
CA ALA A 347 -0.77 -24.38 13.84
C ALA A 347 -1.92 -25.40 13.82
N LYS A 348 -3.16 -24.92 13.68
CA LYS A 348 -4.36 -25.76 13.67
C LYS A 348 -5.21 -25.43 12.45
N SER A 349 -4.76 -25.90 11.28
CA SER A 349 -5.32 -25.52 9.98
C SER A 349 -5.26 -24.00 9.74
N PRO A 350 -4.05 -23.45 9.53
CA PRO A 350 -3.82 -22.01 9.39
C PRO A 350 -4.33 -21.46 8.05
N ILE A 351 -5.50 -20.80 8.04
CA ILE A 351 -6.17 -20.29 6.83
C ILE A 351 -5.68 -18.91 6.41
N ALA A 352 -5.44 -18.03 7.38
CA ALA A 352 -4.96 -16.67 7.15
C ALA A 352 -3.85 -16.32 8.14
N VAL A 353 -3.00 -15.39 7.73
CA VAL A 353 -1.98 -14.77 8.56
C VAL A 353 -2.06 -13.26 8.39
N ALA A 354 -1.98 -12.54 9.49
CA ALA A 354 -1.81 -11.09 9.49
C ALA A 354 -0.66 -10.74 10.43
N ILE A 355 0.19 -9.82 10.01
CA ILE A 355 1.31 -9.36 10.82
C ILE A 355 1.07 -7.93 11.27
N SER A 356 1.17 -7.71 12.57
CA SER A 356 1.15 -6.35 13.13
C SER A 356 2.48 -5.67 12.85
N ASN A 357 2.45 -4.39 12.47
CA ASN A 357 3.68 -3.61 12.32
C ASN A 357 4.43 -3.48 13.67
N LEU A 358 3.78 -3.56 14.82
CA LEU A 358 4.42 -3.37 16.12
C LEU A 358 4.50 -4.66 16.95
N GLY A 359 4.28 -5.82 16.34
CA GLY A 359 4.06 -7.04 17.12
C GLY A 359 4.13 -8.35 16.35
N PRO A 360 3.71 -9.44 17.01
CA PRO A 360 3.76 -10.79 16.44
C PRO A 360 2.91 -11.01 15.18
N PRO A 361 3.25 -12.01 14.35
CA PRO A 361 2.30 -12.67 13.45
C PRO A 361 1.11 -13.28 14.19
N TRP A 362 -0.09 -13.10 13.65
CA TRP A 362 -1.33 -13.70 14.13
C TRP A 362 -1.91 -14.57 13.03
N ILE A 363 -2.42 -15.75 13.40
CA ILE A 363 -2.95 -16.73 12.45
C ILE A 363 -4.40 -17.08 12.74
N ALA A 364 -5.19 -17.22 11.68
CA ALA A 364 -6.56 -17.74 11.70
C ALA A 364 -6.47 -19.24 11.61
N ASP A 365 -6.77 -19.90 12.70
CA ASP A 365 -6.90 -21.34 12.69
C ASP A 365 -8.37 -21.70 12.55
N TYR A 366 -8.69 -22.43 11.49
CA TYR A 366 -10.01 -23.04 11.34
C TYR A 366 -10.25 -24.08 12.44
N GLY A 367 -9.18 -24.68 12.97
CA GLY A 367 -9.20 -25.79 13.92
C GLY A 367 -9.00 -27.12 13.21
N LEU A 368 -8.41 -28.11 13.90
CA LEU A 368 -8.14 -29.47 13.38
C LEU A 368 -9.41 -30.33 13.28
N ASN A 369 -10.56 -29.71 13.03
CA ASN A 369 -11.83 -30.39 12.83
C ASN A 369 -12.47 -29.90 11.53
N PRO A 370 -13.22 -30.78 10.85
CA PRO A 370 -13.75 -30.44 9.54
C PRO A 370 -14.83 -29.35 9.59
N ASN A 371 -15.43 -29.07 10.75
CA ASN A 371 -16.59 -28.18 10.89
C ASN A 371 -16.27 -26.80 11.51
N GLY A 372 -15.00 -26.48 11.74
CA GLY A 372 -14.53 -25.20 12.25
C GLY A 372 -14.90 -24.88 13.70
N ALA A 373 -15.45 -25.86 14.44
CA ALA A 373 -16.00 -25.64 15.79
C ALA A 373 -14.91 -25.36 16.85
N ASP A 374 -13.66 -25.68 16.54
CA ASP A 374 -12.50 -25.43 17.41
C ASP A 374 -11.64 -24.28 16.87
N GLY A 375 -12.23 -23.40 16.06
CA GLY A 375 -11.57 -22.22 15.52
C GLY A 375 -10.95 -21.35 16.60
N LEU A 376 -9.79 -20.77 16.30
CA LEU A 376 -9.05 -19.91 17.21
C LEU A 376 -8.16 -18.93 16.44
N VAL A 377 -7.60 -17.99 17.18
CA VAL A 377 -6.50 -17.17 16.69
C VAL A 377 -5.25 -17.52 17.47
N GLN A 378 -4.14 -17.81 16.81
CA GLN A 378 -2.86 -17.98 17.50
C GLN A 378 -1.94 -16.78 17.26
N VAL A 379 -1.25 -16.39 18.32
CA VAL A 379 -0.24 -15.33 18.30
C VAL A 379 1.14 -15.99 18.34
N ILE A 380 1.97 -15.76 17.33
CA ILE A 380 3.28 -16.41 17.16
C ILE A 380 4.37 -15.36 17.36
N THR A 381 5.42 -15.66 18.11
CA THR A 381 6.59 -14.77 18.23
C THR A 381 7.27 -14.60 16.88
N PRO A 382 7.99 -13.49 16.64
CA PRO A 382 8.85 -13.35 15.46
C PRO A 382 9.96 -14.43 15.34
N ASN A 383 10.12 -15.28 16.36
CA ASN A 383 11.03 -16.43 16.38
C ASN A 383 10.36 -17.77 16.06
N GLY A 384 9.08 -17.77 15.68
CA GLY A 384 8.42 -19.00 15.26
C GLY A 384 7.94 -19.88 16.40
N THR A 385 7.66 -19.28 17.56
CA THR A 385 7.14 -20.00 18.74
C THR A 385 5.82 -19.41 19.17
N LEU A 386 4.92 -20.23 19.75
CA LEU A 386 3.65 -19.72 20.26
C LEU A 386 3.88 -18.75 21.42
N PHE A 387 3.22 -17.57 21.38
CA PHE A 387 3.22 -16.66 22.54
C PHE A 387 2.55 -17.32 23.74
N SER A 388 3.06 -17.07 24.96
CA SER A 388 2.37 -17.50 26.18
C SER A 388 0.98 -16.86 26.24
N GLY A 389 -0.07 -17.68 26.39
CA GLY A 389 -1.46 -17.23 26.31
C GLY A 389 -1.93 -16.85 24.90
N GLY A 390 -1.12 -17.11 23.87
CA GLY A 390 -1.34 -16.71 22.48
C GLY A 390 -2.41 -17.51 21.74
N ASN A 391 -2.96 -18.59 22.34
CA ASN A 391 -4.16 -19.24 21.84
C ASN A 391 -5.39 -18.45 22.29
N ILE A 392 -5.94 -17.62 21.41
CA ILE A 392 -7.13 -16.81 21.66
C ILE A 392 -8.36 -17.57 21.17
N ARG A 393 -9.24 -17.96 22.10
CA ARG A 393 -10.52 -18.63 21.77
C ARG A 393 -11.68 -17.75 22.17
N ARG A 394 -12.68 -17.63 21.30
CA ARG A 394 -13.88 -16.83 21.57
C ARG A 394 -15.12 -17.52 21.03
N PRO A 395 -16.28 -17.39 21.71
CA PRO A 395 -17.54 -17.93 21.20
C PRO A 395 -17.94 -17.40 19.81
N LEU A 396 -17.48 -16.19 19.46
CA LEU A 396 -17.76 -15.58 18.16
C LEU A 396 -16.92 -16.17 17.01
N PHE A 397 -15.82 -16.88 17.31
CA PHE A 397 -14.99 -17.51 16.28
C PHE A 397 -15.69 -18.73 15.72
N ALA A 398 -16.23 -18.56 14.51
CA ALA A 398 -16.93 -19.60 13.78
C ALA A 398 -16.30 -19.76 12.41
N GLY A 399 -15.25 -20.60 12.37
CA GLY A 399 -14.36 -20.74 11.21
C GLY A 399 -13.70 -19.41 10.84
N PRO A 400 -12.78 -18.88 11.68
CA PRO A 400 -11.95 -17.73 11.31
C PRO A 400 -11.27 -17.97 9.96
N TRP A 401 -11.39 -17.02 9.02
CA TRP A 401 -10.91 -17.24 7.65
C TRP A 401 -10.03 -16.12 7.11
N GLY A 402 -10.45 -14.85 7.27
CA GLY A 402 -9.66 -13.69 6.90
C GLY A 402 -9.22 -12.90 8.12
N MET A 403 -8.09 -12.21 7.98
CA MET A 403 -7.50 -11.41 9.04
C MET A 403 -6.87 -10.14 8.52
N GLN A 404 -6.97 -9.07 9.30
CA GLN A 404 -6.33 -7.80 9.00
C GLN A 404 -6.12 -7.02 10.29
N PHE A 405 -4.91 -6.47 10.47
CA PHE A 405 -4.70 -5.43 11.46
C PHE A 405 -5.13 -4.08 10.90
N ASN A 406 -5.78 -3.26 11.71
CA ASN A 406 -5.62 -1.83 11.52
C ASN A 406 -4.23 -1.45 12.03
N PHE A 407 -3.60 -0.45 11.44
CA PHE A 407 -2.34 0.08 11.94
C PHE A 407 -2.63 1.35 12.72
N GLY A 408 -3.61 1.25 13.63
CA GLY A 408 -4.35 2.39 14.16
C GLY A 408 -3.47 3.45 14.83
N GLU A 409 -2.39 3.04 15.51
CA GLU A 409 -1.46 3.95 16.19
C GLU A 409 -0.88 5.00 15.24
N PHE A 410 -0.60 4.62 13.98
CA PHE A 410 -0.06 5.52 12.96
C PHE A 410 -1.02 6.67 12.61
N TYR A 411 -2.30 6.50 12.95
CA TYR A 411 -3.37 7.37 12.52
C TYR A 411 -4.18 7.94 13.69
N GLY A 412 -3.73 7.75 14.93
CA GLY A 412 -4.46 8.17 16.14
C GLY A 412 -5.72 7.36 16.42
N LEU A 413 -5.76 6.11 15.94
CA LEU A 413 -6.83 5.15 16.19
C LEU A 413 -6.35 4.07 17.16
N THR A 414 -7.28 3.43 17.88
CA THR A 414 -6.96 2.27 18.71
C THR A 414 -6.49 1.11 17.81
N PRO A 415 -5.36 0.45 18.13
CA PRO A 415 -4.97 -0.79 17.46
C PRO A 415 -6.09 -1.83 17.54
N ALA A 416 -6.41 -2.39 16.38
CA ALA A 416 -7.51 -3.31 16.19
C ALA A 416 -7.10 -4.43 15.26
N PHE A 417 -7.69 -5.59 15.50
CA PHE A 417 -7.52 -6.76 14.68
C PHE A 417 -8.90 -7.24 14.25
N PHE A 418 -9.05 -7.47 12.96
CA PHE A 418 -10.31 -7.90 12.36
C PHE A 418 -10.20 -9.36 11.95
N SER A 419 -11.30 -10.10 12.15
CA SER A 419 -11.41 -11.48 11.68
C SER A 419 -12.78 -11.70 11.04
N THR A 420 -12.81 -12.39 9.90
CA THR A 420 -14.06 -12.88 9.34
C THR A 420 -14.40 -14.25 9.90
N ASN A 421 -15.68 -14.53 10.06
CA ASN A 421 -16.21 -15.83 10.45
C ASN A 421 -17.02 -16.41 9.30
N VAL A 422 -16.41 -17.36 8.57
CA VAL A 422 -16.98 -17.86 7.32
C VAL A 422 -18.24 -18.70 7.56
N LEU A 423 -18.38 -19.32 8.74
CA LEU A 423 -19.52 -20.20 9.05
C LEU A 423 -20.78 -19.44 9.48
N THR A 424 -20.64 -18.18 9.92
CA THR A 424 -21.73 -17.37 10.44
C THR A 424 -21.97 -16.09 9.65
N GLY A 425 -21.09 -15.76 8.68
CA GLY A 425 -21.24 -14.55 7.88
C GLY A 425 -21.08 -13.27 8.72
N THR A 426 -20.16 -13.28 9.68
CA THR A 426 -19.91 -12.15 10.60
C THR A 426 -18.46 -11.67 10.53
N ILE A 427 -18.23 -10.46 11.03
CA ILE A 427 -16.90 -9.86 11.17
C ILE A 427 -16.74 -9.37 12.60
N ASP A 428 -15.67 -9.81 13.24
CA ASP A 428 -15.31 -9.41 14.59
C ASP A 428 -14.13 -8.44 14.58
N ARG A 429 -14.18 -7.48 15.51
CA ARG A 429 -13.06 -6.62 15.88
C ARG A 429 -12.58 -6.96 17.27
N MET A 430 -11.26 -7.09 17.41
CA MET A 430 -10.55 -7.21 18.68
C MET A 430 -9.78 -5.92 18.95
N THR A 431 -9.84 -5.41 20.17
CA THR A 431 -9.01 -4.28 20.64
C THR A 431 -8.49 -4.56 22.05
N HIS A 432 -7.57 -3.73 22.55
CA HIS A 432 -6.98 -3.86 23.90
C HIS A 432 -6.21 -5.17 24.13
N PHE A 433 -5.78 -5.84 23.05
CA PHE A 433 -4.95 -7.03 23.15
C PHE A 433 -3.51 -6.64 23.50
N HIS A 434 -2.90 -7.35 24.46
CA HIS A 434 -1.47 -7.25 24.72
C HIS A 434 -0.94 -8.55 25.34
N PRO A 435 0.32 -8.91 25.08
CA PRO A 435 0.97 -10.01 25.78
C PRO A 435 1.15 -9.69 27.28
N PRO A 436 1.16 -10.70 28.17
CA PRO A 436 0.79 -12.10 27.92
C PRO A 436 -0.73 -12.37 28.01
N ASN A 437 -1.55 -11.35 28.28
CA ASN A 437 -2.94 -11.49 28.72
C ASN A 437 -3.97 -11.37 27.59
N PHE A 438 -3.65 -11.86 26.39
CA PHE A 438 -4.54 -11.79 25.22
C PHE A 438 -5.96 -12.31 25.51
N ASN A 439 -6.13 -13.27 26.41
CA ASN A 439 -7.45 -13.80 26.75
C ASN A 439 -8.23 -12.96 27.78
N GLY A 440 -7.55 -12.20 28.64
CA GLY A 440 -8.19 -11.40 29.68
C GLY A 440 -8.56 -9.99 29.24
N ASP A 441 -7.66 -9.33 28.51
CA ASP A 441 -7.77 -7.89 28.24
C ASP A 441 -8.42 -7.59 26.88
N THR A 442 -8.42 -8.55 25.95
CA THR A 442 -8.96 -8.35 24.61
C THR A 442 -10.48 -8.18 24.64
N VAL A 443 -10.92 -7.01 24.17
CA VAL A 443 -12.33 -6.70 23.93
C VAL A 443 -12.70 -7.14 22.51
N VAL A 444 -13.69 -8.03 22.40
CA VAL A 444 -14.19 -8.53 21.11
C VAL A 444 -15.58 -7.98 20.86
N ARG A 445 -15.82 -7.48 19.65
CA ARG A 445 -17.13 -7.01 19.20
C ARG A 445 -17.40 -7.47 17.78
N GLN A 446 -18.57 -8.04 17.55
CA GLN A 446 -19.10 -8.18 16.18
C GLN A 446 -19.38 -6.78 15.64
N ILE A 447 -18.74 -6.45 14.52
CA ILE A 447 -18.89 -5.15 13.83
C ILE A 447 -19.56 -5.30 12.46
N GLY A 448 -19.76 -6.52 11.98
CA GLY A 448 -20.48 -6.80 10.74
C GLY A 448 -21.22 -8.13 10.80
N SER A 449 -22.35 -8.21 10.11
CA SER A 449 -23.20 -9.41 10.01
C SER A 449 -24.02 -9.44 8.73
N GLY A 450 -24.66 -10.57 8.43
CA GLY A 450 -25.50 -10.71 7.24
C GLY A 450 -24.70 -10.84 5.93
N PHE A 451 -23.41 -11.21 6.03
CA PHE A 451 -22.67 -11.68 4.86
C PHE A 451 -23.21 -13.02 4.40
N ALA A 452 -23.18 -13.27 3.09
CA ALA A 452 -23.59 -14.57 2.58
C ALA A 452 -22.63 -15.63 3.13
N HIS A 453 -23.15 -16.80 3.47
CA HIS A 453 -22.33 -17.94 3.82
C HIS A 453 -23.02 -19.23 3.41
N THR A 454 -22.24 -20.22 2.99
CA THR A 454 -22.70 -21.53 2.55
C THR A 454 -21.70 -22.60 2.95
N GLY A 455 -22.13 -23.86 3.00
CA GLY A 455 -21.28 -24.97 3.43
C GLY A 455 -21.09 -25.01 4.93
N THR A 456 -20.59 -26.15 5.42
CA THR A 456 -20.40 -26.40 6.86
C THR A 456 -19.04 -27.02 7.17
N THR A 457 -18.20 -27.21 6.14
CA THR A 457 -16.88 -27.82 6.30
C THR A 457 -15.81 -27.03 5.59
N ILE A 458 -14.55 -27.19 6.01
CA ILE A 458 -13.38 -26.51 5.44
C ILE A 458 -13.29 -26.62 3.90
N SER A 459 -13.76 -27.72 3.32
CA SER A 459 -13.74 -27.99 1.87
C SER A 459 -14.94 -27.45 1.10
N THR A 460 -16.02 -27.03 1.77
CA THR A 460 -17.28 -26.63 1.13
C THR A 460 -17.72 -25.22 1.52
N VAL A 461 -17.05 -24.61 2.49
CA VAL A 461 -17.48 -23.35 3.08
C VAL A 461 -17.06 -22.16 2.24
N PHE A 462 -18.01 -21.26 2.01
CA PHE A 462 -17.77 -19.96 1.38
C PHE A 462 -18.48 -18.89 2.21
N GLY A 463 -17.91 -17.70 2.29
CA GLY A 463 -18.49 -16.56 2.98
C GLY A 463 -17.55 -15.35 2.96
N PRO A 464 -17.53 -14.49 3.99
CA PRO A 464 -16.55 -13.43 4.10
C PRO A 464 -15.15 -14.02 4.32
N GLN A 465 -14.25 -13.79 3.37
CA GLN A 465 -12.89 -14.33 3.35
C GLN A 465 -11.87 -13.18 3.46
N GLY A 466 -11.32 -12.65 2.36
CA GLY A 466 -10.24 -11.67 2.39
C GLY A 466 -10.62 -10.32 3.01
N LEU A 467 -9.65 -9.71 3.69
CA LEU A 467 -9.78 -8.42 4.34
C LEU A 467 -8.63 -7.50 3.91
N VAL A 468 -8.94 -6.21 3.69
CA VAL A 468 -7.96 -5.13 3.57
C VAL A 468 -8.50 -3.92 4.32
N TRP A 469 -7.69 -3.34 5.20
CA TRP A 469 -8.04 -2.10 5.89
C TRP A 469 -7.30 -0.93 5.27
N LEU A 470 -7.99 0.21 5.14
CA LEU A 470 -7.45 1.46 4.64
C LEU A 470 -7.66 2.57 5.68
N PRO A 471 -6.63 3.38 6.01
CA PRO A 471 -6.72 4.39 7.05
C PRO A 471 -7.64 5.54 6.66
N ILE A 472 -7.71 5.86 5.36
CA ILE A 472 -8.63 6.86 4.86
C ILE A 472 -10.07 6.43 5.12
N GLY A 473 -10.76 7.20 5.97
CA GLY A 473 -12.12 6.89 6.37
C GLY A 473 -12.28 5.63 7.24
N ASP A 474 -11.20 5.04 7.78
CA ASP A 474 -11.26 3.83 8.62
C ASP A 474 -12.12 2.72 7.97
N VAL A 475 -11.77 2.37 6.73
CA VAL A 475 -12.57 1.46 5.89
C VAL A 475 -11.96 0.07 5.89
N LEU A 476 -12.73 -0.93 6.28
CA LEU A 476 -12.42 -2.35 6.12
C LEU A 476 -13.15 -2.88 4.88
N TYR A 477 -12.40 -3.26 3.86
CA TYR A 477 -12.91 -3.95 2.68
C TYR A 477 -12.92 -5.46 2.91
N VAL A 478 -13.98 -6.10 2.43
CA VAL A 478 -14.27 -7.51 2.66
C VAL A 478 -14.60 -8.18 1.34
N ALA A 479 -13.86 -9.22 0.98
CA ALA A 479 -14.20 -10.13 -0.11
C ALA A 479 -15.18 -11.21 0.39
N ASP A 480 -16.37 -11.25 -0.19
CA ASP A 480 -17.41 -12.24 0.09
C ASP A 480 -17.46 -13.25 -1.05
N GLY A 481 -16.93 -14.45 -0.78
CA GLY A 481 -16.86 -15.55 -1.72
C GLY A 481 -18.22 -16.16 -2.06
N ALA A 482 -19.16 -16.13 -1.11
CA ALA A 482 -20.48 -16.73 -1.32
C ALA A 482 -21.36 -15.85 -2.22
N ASP A 483 -21.25 -14.53 -2.12
CA ASP A 483 -22.03 -13.57 -2.90
C ASP A 483 -21.28 -13.00 -4.12
N SER A 484 -20.00 -13.36 -4.32
CA SER A 484 -19.12 -12.76 -5.33
C SER A 484 -19.12 -11.24 -5.28
N ARG A 485 -18.83 -10.72 -4.08
CA ARG A 485 -19.03 -9.32 -3.73
C ARG A 485 -17.83 -8.77 -2.97
N ILE A 486 -17.53 -7.48 -3.14
CA ILE A 486 -16.67 -6.72 -2.23
C ILE A 486 -17.51 -5.68 -1.53
N SER A 487 -17.40 -5.64 -0.20
CA SER A 487 -18.12 -4.68 0.65
C SER A 487 -17.15 -3.81 1.45
N ALA A 488 -17.62 -2.63 1.88
CA ALA A 488 -16.88 -1.69 2.71
C ALA A 488 -17.61 -1.44 4.03
N LEU A 489 -16.91 -1.61 5.15
CA LEU A 489 -17.38 -1.28 6.50
C LEU A 489 -16.61 -0.06 7.00
N SER A 490 -17.32 0.97 7.45
CA SER A 490 -16.70 2.17 8.02
C SER A 490 -17.66 2.88 8.98
N PRO A 491 -17.16 3.42 10.11
CA PRO A 491 -15.79 3.30 10.60
C PRO A 491 -15.57 1.93 11.29
N ALA A 492 -14.66 1.11 10.78
CA ALA A 492 -14.48 -0.26 11.26
C ALA A 492 -13.84 -0.32 12.66
N THR A 493 -12.87 0.55 12.94
CA THR A 493 -12.10 0.56 14.18
C THR A 493 -12.90 1.10 15.35
N THR A 494 -13.72 2.13 15.13
CA THR A 494 -14.34 2.91 16.21
C THR A 494 -15.83 2.66 16.38
N THR A 495 -16.48 1.95 15.44
CA THR A 495 -17.92 1.65 15.56
C THR A 495 -18.24 0.96 16.89
N SER A 496 -19.39 1.31 17.45
CA SER A 496 -19.98 0.65 18.62
C SER A 496 -21.16 -0.25 18.25
N SER A 497 -21.61 -0.20 17.00
CA SER A 497 -22.75 -0.94 16.45
C SER A 497 -22.32 -1.88 15.32
N ASP A 498 -23.15 -2.90 15.08
CA ASP A 498 -23.06 -3.75 13.90
C ASP A 498 -23.33 -2.91 12.63
N LEU A 499 -22.42 -2.98 11.66
CA LEU A 499 -22.48 -2.28 10.37
C LEU A 499 -23.21 -3.11 9.30
N ASN A 500 -23.82 -4.22 9.69
CA ASN A 500 -24.39 -5.23 8.81
C ASN A 500 -23.34 -5.68 7.79
N ASN A 501 -23.75 -5.92 6.56
CA ASN A 501 -22.90 -6.46 5.50
C ASN A 501 -22.19 -5.37 4.68
N GLY A 502 -22.16 -4.13 5.22
CA GLY A 502 -21.47 -2.97 4.66
C GLY A 502 -22.07 -2.40 3.38
N LEU A 503 -21.42 -1.37 2.85
CA LEU A 503 -21.73 -0.82 1.52
C LEU A 503 -21.15 -1.77 0.45
N THR A 504 -21.98 -2.19 -0.51
CA THR A 504 -21.49 -2.95 -1.67
C THR A 504 -20.67 -2.06 -2.58
N VAL A 505 -19.39 -2.37 -2.73
CA VAL A 505 -18.45 -1.69 -3.64
C VAL A 505 -18.57 -2.26 -5.05
N TYR A 506 -18.66 -3.59 -5.15
CA TYR A 506 -18.85 -4.30 -6.41
C TYR A 506 -19.51 -5.66 -6.15
N HIS A 507 -20.33 -6.16 -7.08
CA HIS A 507 -20.92 -7.50 -7.01
C HIS A 507 -21.05 -8.14 -8.39
N GLY A 508 -20.97 -9.47 -8.43
CA GLY A 508 -21.12 -10.28 -9.64
C GLY A 508 -19.88 -10.31 -10.53
N ALA A 509 -20.04 -10.82 -11.75
CA ALA A 509 -18.92 -10.98 -12.68
C ALA A 509 -18.21 -9.62 -12.96
N PRO A 510 -16.87 -9.58 -13.03
CA PRO A 510 -15.96 -10.72 -13.10
C PRO A 510 -15.49 -11.25 -11.73
N LEU A 511 -16.02 -10.77 -10.60
CA LEU A 511 -15.80 -11.48 -9.33
C LEU A 511 -16.47 -12.85 -9.41
N ASN A 512 -15.75 -13.86 -8.96
CA ASN A 512 -16.23 -15.24 -8.96
C ASN A 512 -15.60 -15.98 -7.78
N LYS A 513 -16.35 -16.01 -6.67
CA LYS A 513 -15.87 -16.51 -5.37
C LYS A 513 -14.54 -15.85 -4.97
N PRO A 514 -14.49 -14.53 -4.81
CA PRO A 514 -13.27 -13.85 -4.37
C PRO A 514 -12.87 -14.33 -2.98
N ALA A 515 -11.59 -14.64 -2.82
CA ALA A 515 -10.99 -15.12 -1.58
C ALA A 515 -10.02 -14.07 -1.02
N GLY A 516 -8.74 -14.16 -1.38
CA GLY A 516 -7.72 -13.20 -0.98
C GLY A 516 -7.99 -11.81 -1.54
N LEU A 517 -7.65 -10.79 -0.75
CA LEU A 517 -7.81 -9.37 -1.08
C LEU A 517 -6.54 -8.62 -0.69
N ALA A 518 -6.01 -7.80 -1.59
CA ALA A 518 -4.86 -6.93 -1.34
C ALA A 518 -5.10 -5.52 -1.89
N LEU A 519 -4.30 -4.55 -1.45
CA LEU A 519 -4.26 -3.21 -2.00
C LEU A 519 -3.15 -3.14 -3.05
N ASN A 520 -3.43 -2.58 -4.22
CA ASN A 520 -2.38 -2.09 -5.11
C ASN A 520 -1.87 -0.75 -4.56
N PRO A 521 -0.60 -0.64 -4.09
CA PRO A 521 -0.06 0.56 -3.45
C PRO A 521 0.34 1.69 -4.42
N GLU A 522 0.18 1.49 -5.74
CA GLU A 522 0.46 2.49 -6.78
C GLU A 522 -0.78 3.24 -7.30
N ASN A 523 -2.01 2.74 -7.10
CA ASN A 523 -3.25 3.45 -7.50
C ASN A 523 -4.42 3.50 -6.46
N GLY A 524 -4.49 2.60 -5.50
CA GLY A 524 -5.40 2.57 -4.36
C GLY A 524 -6.49 1.55 -4.58
N HIS A 525 -6.34 0.75 -5.64
CA HIS A 525 -7.27 -0.24 -6.09
C HIS A 525 -7.18 -1.49 -5.24
N LEU A 526 -8.31 -2.16 -5.09
CA LEU A 526 -8.38 -3.48 -4.50
C LEU A 526 -8.05 -4.52 -5.56
N VAL A 527 -7.31 -5.55 -5.17
CA VAL A 527 -7.04 -6.71 -6.02
C VAL A 527 -7.55 -7.95 -5.30
N ALA A 528 -8.57 -8.58 -5.86
CA ALA A 528 -9.13 -9.83 -5.35
C ALA A 528 -8.69 -11.00 -6.21
N VAL A 529 -8.36 -12.14 -5.60
CA VAL A 529 -8.16 -13.40 -6.33
C VAL A 529 -9.41 -14.26 -6.27
N ASN A 530 -9.82 -14.79 -7.43
CA ASN A 530 -11.01 -15.59 -7.58
C ASN A 530 -10.69 -17.09 -7.48
N GLN A 531 -11.38 -17.79 -6.57
CA GLN A 531 -11.37 -19.25 -6.51
C GLN A 531 -12.14 -19.86 -7.70
N GLY A 532 -13.14 -19.16 -8.23
CA GLY A 532 -14.02 -19.73 -9.25
C GLY A 532 -13.44 -19.78 -10.66
N ASN A 533 -12.32 -19.09 -10.94
CA ASN A 533 -11.74 -19.05 -12.28
C ASN A 533 -10.23 -18.73 -12.33
N ASN A 534 -9.52 -18.72 -11.19
CA ASN A 534 -8.09 -18.44 -11.10
C ASN A 534 -7.65 -17.09 -11.72
N GLU A 535 -8.52 -16.09 -11.68
CA GLU A 535 -8.20 -14.71 -12.08
C GLU A 535 -7.98 -13.81 -10.86
N ALA A 536 -7.04 -12.88 -10.98
CA ALA A 536 -6.99 -11.67 -10.16
C ALA A 536 -7.79 -10.55 -10.82
N ILE A 537 -8.64 -9.88 -10.05
CA ILE A 537 -9.52 -8.79 -10.47
C ILE A 537 -9.12 -7.52 -9.72
N GLU A 538 -8.76 -6.47 -10.46
CA GLU A 538 -8.42 -5.16 -9.90
C GLU A 538 -9.59 -4.18 -10.04
N LEU A 539 -10.00 -3.60 -8.92
CA LEU A 539 -11.19 -2.76 -8.77
C LEU A 539 -10.83 -1.43 -8.16
N ASN A 540 -11.36 -0.34 -8.72
CA ASN A 540 -11.27 0.97 -8.09
C ASN A 540 -12.34 1.07 -6.98
N PRO A 541 -11.96 1.12 -5.69
CA PRO A 541 -12.93 1.07 -4.59
C PRO A 541 -13.80 2.33 -4.49
N ARG A 542 -13.36 3.45 -5.07
CA ARG A 542 -14.11 4.72 -5.04
C ARG A 542 -15.22 4.76 -6.09
N THR A 543 -15.01 4.10 -7.22
CA THR A 543 -15.96 4.13 -8.35
C THR A 543 -16.71 2.81 -8.53
N GLY A 544 -16.29 1.73 -7.88
CA GLY A 544 -16.83 0.39 -8.09
C GLY A 544 -16.56 -0.14 -9.51
N ARG A 545 -15.55 0.39 -10.21
CA ARG A 545 -15.23 -0.03 -11.59
C ARG A 545 -14.15 -1.10 -11.60
N VAL A 546 -14.34 -2.13 -12.43
CA VAL A 546 -13.27 -3.07 -12.82
C VAL A 546 -12.26 -2.31 -13.68
N MET A 547 -11.00 -2.34 -13.27
CA MET A 547 -9.91 -1.64 -13.93
C MET A 547 -9.04 -2.57 -14.76
N SER A 548 -8.77 -3.77 -14.25
CA SER A 548 -8.00 -4.78 -14.97
C SER A 548 -8.26 -6.19 -14.42
N ARG A 549 -7.85 -7.21 -15.17
CA ARG A 549 -7.87 -8.60 -14.73
C ARG A 549 -6.66 -9.35 -15.26
N LYS A 550 -6.26 -10.43 -14.59
CA LYS A 550 -5.15 -11.29 -15.00
C LYS A 550 -5.42 -12.74 -14.58
N THR A 551 -5.32 -13.67 -15.52
CA THR A 551 -5.28 -15.11 -15.19
C THR A 551 -3.93 -15.43 -14.55
N LEU A 552 -3.95 -16.00 -13.35
CA LEU A 552 -2.74 -16.35 -12.58
C LEU A 552 -2.42 -17.85 -12.66
N ASP A 553 -3.44 -18.69 -12.77
CA ASP A 553 -3.30 -20.13 -13.08
C ASP A 553 -4.26 -20.47 -14.24
N PRO A 554 -3.78 -21.06 -15.35
CA PRO A 554 -4.61 -21.40 -16.52
C PRO A 554 -5.50 -22.64 -16.31
N THR A 555 -5.35 -23.37 -15.21
CA THR A 555 -6.11 -24.58 -14.89
C THR A 555 -7.60 -24.26 -14.80
N PRO A 556 -8.47 -24.92 -15.58
CA PRO A 556 -9.91 -24.70 -15.51
C PRO A 556 -10.48 -25.13 -14.15
N VAL A 557 -11.34 -24.28 -13.58
CA VAL A 557 -12.05 -24.59 -12.34
C VAL A 557 -13.38 -25.27 -12.65
N ASN A 558 -13.63 -26.43 -12.06
CA ASN A 558 -14.94 -27.08 -12.12
C ASN A 558 -15.96 -26.25 -11.31
N PRO A 559 -17.04 -25.74 -11.93
CA PRO A 559 -17.97 -24.83 -11.26
C PRO A 559 -18.80 -25.49 -10.15
N VAL A 560 -18.88 -26.83 -10.14
CA VAL A 560 -19.63 -27.61 -9.15
C VAL A 560 -18.71 -28.05 -8.01
N THR A 561 -17.58 -28.67 -8.34
CA THR A 561 -16.70 -29.27 -7.31
C THR A 561 -15.62 -28.32 -6.80
N GLY A 562 -15.34 -27.22 -7.50
CA GLY A 562 -14.22 -26.32 -7.21
C GLY A 562 -12.85 -26.90 -7.59
N GLN A 563 -12.78 -28.13 -8.12
CA GLN A 563 -11.54 -28.75 -8.55
C GLN A 563 -10.83 -27.87 -9.58
N GLY A 564 -9.53 -27.63 -9.37
CA GLY A 564 -8.72 -26.73 -10.20
C GLY A 564 -8.63 -25.29 -9.65
N SER A 565 -9.36 -24.94 -8.58
CA SER A 565 -9.19 -23.66 -7.89
C SER A 565 -7.83 -23.59 -7.20
N ALA A 566 -6.98 -22.66 -7.61
CA ALA A 566 -5.61 -22.52 -7.11
C ALA A 566 -5.43 -21.38 -6.10
N LEU A 567 -6.26 -20.33 -6.21
CA LEU A 567 -5.94 -19.02 -5.62
C LEU A 567 -6.67 -18.77 -4.30
N PHE A 568 -5.90 -18.51 -3.25
CA PHE A 568 -6.41 -18.22 -1.90
C PHE A 568 -5.74 -16.99 -1.30
N GLY A 569 -4.41 -16.91 -1.36
CA GLY A 569 -3.62 -15.82 -0.79
C GLY A 569 -3.09 -14.86 -1.84
N ILE A 570 -3.07 -13.56 -1.51
CA ILE A 570 -2.43 -12.52 -2.32
C ILE A 570 -1.78 -11.47 -1.41
N ALA A 571 -0.56 -11.05 -1.77
CA ALA A 571 0.11 -9.90 -1.17
C ALA A 571 0.73 -9.04 -2.28
N ILE A 572 0.69 -7.73 -2.13
CA ILE A 572 1.18 -6.79 -3.15
C ILE A 572 2.14 -5.81 -2.52
N ALA A 573 3.27 -5.58 -3.19
CA ALA A 573 4.27 -4.61 -2.82
C ALA A 573 4.77 -3.86 -4.06
N VAL A 574 5.71 -2.94 -3.84
CA VAL A 574 6.50 -2.32 -4.92
C VAL A 574 7.97 -2.61 -4.71
N ASP A 575 8.72 -2.73 -5.80
CA ASP A 575 10.17 -2.78 -5.74
C ASP A 575 10.78 -1.36 -5.60
N ASP A 576 12.11 -1.29 -5.69
CA ASP A 576 12.87 -0.03 -5.59
C ASP A 576 12.70 0.91 -6.76
N SER A 577 12.38 0.34 -7.89
CA SER A 577 12.03 1.07 -9.09
C SER A 577 10.59 1.59 -8.98
N GLY A 578 9.82 1.15 -7.98
CA GLY A 578 8.39 1.43 -7.79
C GLY A 578 7.51 0.65 -8.76
N ASP A 579 8.01 -0.46 -9.31
CA ASP A 579 7.23 -1.40 -10.11
C ASP A 579 6.46 -2.36 -9.19
N LEU A 580 5.26 -2.76 -9.65
CA LEU A 580 4.33 -3.58 -8.87
C LEU A 580 4.80 -5.04 -8.80
N LEU A 581 4.78 -5.61 -7.60
CA LEU A 581 5.05 -7.02 -7.33
C LEU A 581 3.79 -7.65 -6.75
N VAL A 582 3.23 -8.66 -7.42
CA VAL A 582 2.02 -9.36 -6.97
C VAL A 582 2.38 -10.80 -6.61
N TYR A 583 2.44 -11.10 -5.32
CA TYR A 583 2.68 -12.43 -4.78
C TYR A 583 1.36 -13.15 -4.56
N TYR A 584 1.30 -14.44 -4.91
CA TYR A 584 0.10 -15.24 -4.68
C TYR A 584 0.45 -16.70 -4.48
N THR A 585 -0.37 -17.37 -3.66
CA THR A 585 -0.28 -18.82 -3.46
C THR A 585 -1.02 -19.55 -4.58
N ASP A 586 -0.47 -20.70 -4.98
CA ASP A 586 -1.05 -21.58 -5.99
C ASP A 586 -1.13 -23.00 -5.42
N ASP A 587 -2.34 -23.42 -5.05
CA ASP A 587 -2.62 -24.74 -4.47
C ASP A 587 -2.42 -25.88 -5.48
N ASN A 588 -2.81 -25.68 -6.74
CA ASN A 588 -2.68 -26.70 -7.78
C ASN A 588 -1.23 -27.18 -7.93
N THR A 589 -0.26 -26.29 -7.71
CA THR A 589 1.17 -26.59 -7.81
C THR A 589 1.91 -26.62 -6.47
N ASN A 590 1.28 -26.21 -5.37
CA ASN A 590 1.91 -26.00 -4.05
C ASN A 590 3.11 -25.04 -4.12
N THR A 591 2.90 -23.91 -4.80
CA THR A 591 3.96 -22.93 -5.04
C THR A 591 3.56 -21.53 -4.59
N LEU A 592 4.58 -20.73 -4.35
CA LEU A 592 4.47 -19.30 -4.22
C LEU A 592 4.97 -18.64 -5.52
N ASN A 593 4.11 -17.84 -6.14
CA ASN A 593 4.38 -17.21 -7.42
C ASN A 593 4.44 -15.68 -7.31
N LEU A 594 5.17 -15.07 -8.25
CA LEU A 594 5.27 -13.63 -8.42
C LEU A 594 4.84 -13.26 -9.84
N LEU A 595 3.77 -12.47 -9.95
CA LEU A 595 3.44 -11.73 -11.15
C LEU A 595 4.15 -10.37 -11.10
N LYS A 596 4.90 -10.06 -12.15
CA LYS A 596 5.65 -8.81 -12.33
C LYS A 596 5.67 -8.39 -13.80
N ARG A 597 6.25 -7.21 -14.05
CA ARG A 597 6.37 -6.64 -15.38
C ARG A 597 7.18 -7.51 -16.33
#